data_AF-A0A957NDN5-F1
#
_entry.id   AF-A0A957NDN5-F1
#
_cell.length_a   1.000
_cell.length_b   1.000
_cell.length_c   1.000
_cell.angle_alpha   90.00
_cell.angle_beta   90.00
_cell.angle_gamma   90.00
#
_symmetry.space_group_name_H-M   'P 1'
#
loop_
_entity.id
_entity.type
_entity.pdbx_description
1 polymer ?
#
loop_
_entity_poly.entity_id
_entity_poly.type
_entity_poly.pdbx_seq_one_letter_code
_entity_poly.pdbx_strand_id
1 'polypeptide(L)'
;MSIQSRALRATKAFCVAAGLVLWALLPVVVWANSGPAPAELWLRFDDVAGQPISPRAVQLLGCGDDEGCADPALLQSYGPCTDAACHAGPATLDAWQPLDCAGNICMVAMSPSNRALASPLTVLVQSEWGVQRSQPAQLPYLESYRFYWQLTLQPDGITLNENPELEIPNANGWLSHNLFSFFIFTVVVEMLLVATWLAFIVRPHSGDLAYGLLSVLFANIISYPLTWALWASLLRFEDQSFRRFILVTIGVSLLYTAYLLFANQRPRKARRNLWIAAVVMLPVLAIFLVIMFSFGSIDIALRGISEGWAIVLAELFAILLEGGLIYALSRPTIRFTLKQAYALSVAMNVASFVLGRLFLPG
;
A
#
# COMPACT_ATOMS: atom_id res chain seq x y z
N MET A 1 33.52 41.97 -3.54
CA MET A 1 32.29 41.16 -3.30
C MET A 1 31.24 42.08 -2.68
N SER A 2 30.13 42.34 -3.38
CA SER A 2 29.13 43.32 -2.90
C SER A 2 28.38 42.82 -1.66
N ILE A 3 27.96 43.76 -0.81
CA ILE A 3 27.17 43.50 0.41
C ILE A 3 25.91 42.67 0.10
N GLN A 4 25.28 42.90 -1.07
CA GLN A 4 24.17 42.08 -1.57
C GLN A 4 24.51 40.59 -1.71
N SER A 5 25.74 40.24 -2.11
CA SER A 5 26.15 38.83 -2.28
C SER A 5 26.36 38.07 -0.97
N ARG A 6 26.57 38.80 0.14
CA ARG A 6 26.69 38.23 1.49
C ARG A 6 25.32 38.06 2.12
N ALA A 7 24.45 39.06 1.99
CA ALA A 7 23.06 38.98 2.45
C ALA A 7 22.32 37.80 1.81
N LEU A 8 22.42 37.63 0.49
CA LEU A 8 21.78 36.50 -0.22
C LEU A 8 22.30 35.13 0.22
N ARG A 9 23.59 35.01 0.58
CA ARG A 9 24.17 33.76 1.10
C ARG A 9 23.73 33.47 2.52
N ALA A 10 23.66 34.49 3.37
CA ALA A 10 23.17 34.36 4.74
C ALA A 10 21.69 33.94 4.77
N THR A 11 20.84 34.54 3.93
CA THR A 11 19.42 34.16 3.83
C THR A 11 19.26 32.72 3.35
N LYS A 12 20.03 32.28 2.34
CA LYS A 12 20.00 30.89 1.88
C LYS A 12 20.45 29.91 2.97
N ALA A 13 21.54 30.21 3.67
CA ALA A 13 22.03 29.38 4.76
C ALA A 13 21.03 29.30 5.92
N PHE A 14 20.39 30.42 6.28
CA PHE A 14 19.34 30.46 7.29
C PHE A 14 18.12 29.65 6.89
N CYS A 15 17.61 29.79 5.66
CA CYS A 15 16.48 28.99 5.18
C CYS A 15 16.79 27.49 5.14
N VAL A 16 18.01 27.11 4.76
CA VAL A 16 18.45 25.70 4.78
C VAL A 16 18.54 25.20 6.22
N ALA A 17 19.17 25.95 7.13
CA ALA A 17 19.29 25.56 8.53
C ALA A 17 17.93 25.48 9.23
N ALA A 18 17.06 26.47 9.03
CA ALA A 18 15.69 26.45 9.55
C ALA A 18 14.88 25.29 8.96
N GLY A 19 15.04 24.98 7.67
CA GLY A 19 14.45 23.80 7.03
C GLY A 19 14.94 22.49 7.64
N LEU A 20 16.24 22.37 7.94
CA LEU A 20 16.83 21.20 8.61
C LEU A 20 16.38 21.07 10.07
N VAL A 21 16.22 22.17 10.80
CA VAL A 21 15.73 22.17 12.18
C VAL A 21 14.26 21.80 12.23
N LEU A 22 13.42 22.37 11.35
CA LEU A 22 12.04 21.92 11.18
C LEU A 22 12.00 20.44 10.83
N TRP A 23 12.82 19.99 9.87
CA TRP A 23 12.92 18.57 9.51
C TRP A 23 13.28 17.66 10.69
N ALA A 24 14.20 18.08 11.56
CA ALA A 24 14.60 17.30 12.73
C ALA A 24 13.56 17.30 13.87
N LEU A 25 12.79 18.39 14.02
CA LEU A 25 11.80 18.53 15.10
C LEU A 25 10.42 17.95 14.75
N LEU A 26 10.12 17.80 13.46
CA LEU A 26 8.82 17.33 12.98
C LEU A 26 8.43 15.91 13.43
N PRO A 27 9.32 14.90 13.42
CA PRO A 27 8.97 13.57 13.92
C PRO A 27 8.60 13.56 15.40
N VAL A 28 9.25 14.41 16.21
CA VAL A 28 9.10 14.46 17.68
C VAL A 28 7.74 15.03 18.09
N VAL A 29 7.29 16.11 17.45
CA VAL A 29 6.00 16.76 17.76
C VAL A 29 4.81 15.85 17.38
N VAL A 30 4.98 15.06 16.34
CA VAL A 30 3.94 14.17 15.83
C VAL A 30 3.82 12.90 16.70
N TRP A 31 4.94 12.31 17.11
CA TRP A 31 4.95 11.19 18.06
C TRP A 31 4.31 11.53 19.42
N ALA A 32 4.46 12.77 19.89
CA ALA A 32 3.92 13.19 21.18
C ALA A 32 2.39 13.34 21.22
N ASN A 33 1.71 13.37 20.05
CA ASN A 33 0.27 13.64 19.96
C ASN A 33 -0.55 12.52 19.28
N SER A 34 0.07 11.44 18.79
CA SER A 34 -0.65 10.31 18.21
C SER A 34 -1.12 9.36 19.31
N GLY A 35 -2.40 8.96 19.27
CA GLY A 35 -2.91 7.87 20.10
C GLY A 35 -2.24 6.53 19.76
N PRO A 36 -2.38 5.51 20.64
CA PRO A 36 -1.89 4.16 20.35
C PRO A 36 -2.55 3.62 19.07
N ALA A 37 -1.83 2.76 18.33
CA ALA A 37 -2.38 2.06 17.19
C ALA A 37 -3.61 1.22 17.61
N PRO A 38 -4.60 1.02 16.72
CA PRO A 38 -5.71 0.13 17.02
C PRO A 38 -5.20 -1.31 17.22
N ALA A 39 -5.89 -2.06 18.07
CA ALA A 39 -5.67 -3.49 18.22
C ALA A 39 -6.27 -4.23 17.02
N GLU A 40 -5.53 -5.12 16.39
CA GLU A 40 -5.98 -5.92 15.25
C GLU A 40 -6.19 -7.36 15.71
N LEU A 41 -7.41 -7.87 15.55
CA LEU A 41 -7.71 -9.29 15.68
C LEU A 41 -7.82 -9.92 14.30
N TRP A 42 -6.95 -10.87 14.04
CA TRP A 42 -6.94 -11.64 12.82
C TRP A 42 -7.48 -13.05 13.07
N LEU A 43 -8.35 -13.49 12.16
CA LEU A 43 -9.03 -14.76 12.20
C LEU A 43 -8.62 -15.55 10.95
N ARG A 44 -8.11 -16.77 11.11
CA ARG A 44 -7.84 -17.69 10.02
C ARG A 44 -8.75 -18.90 10.13
N PHE A 45 -9.33 -19.32 9.01
CA PHE A 45 -10.27 -20.43 8.93
C PHE A 45 -9.64 -21.58 8.17
N ASP A 46 -9.44 -22.72 8.83
CA ASP A 46 -8.91 -23.93 8.20
C ASP A 46 -9.80 -25.13 8.54
N ASP A 47 -9.72 -26.20 7.76
CA ASP A 47 -10.32 -27.48 8.11
C ASP A 47 -9.41 -28.30 9.05
N VAL A 48 -9.87 -29.48 9.48
CA VAL A 48 -9.08 -30.41 10.32
C VAL A 48 -7.77 -30.88 9.67
N ALA A 49 -7.65 -30.81 8.34
CA ALA A 49 -6.46 -31.15 7.58
C ALA A 49 -5.55 -29.93 7.32
N GLY A 50 -5.90 -28.75 7.84
CA GLY A 50 -5.18 -27.50 7.63
C GLY A 50 -5.42 -26.86 6.26
N GLN A 51 -6.44 -27.29 5.52
CA GLN A 51 -6.83 -26.68 4.24
C GLN A 51 -7.64 -25.40 4.48
N PRO A 52 -7.40 -24.33 3.72
CA PRO A 52 -8.08 -23.05 3.91
C PRO A 52 -9.59 -23.16 3.57
N ILE A 53 -10.46 -22.69 4.48
CA ILE A 53 -11.91 -22.59 4.23
C ILE A 53 -12.32 -21.13 4.15
N SER A 54 -12.98 -20.73 3.05
CA SER A 54 -13.55 -19.38 2.94
C SER A 54 -14.95 -19.33 3.56
N PRO A 55 -15.16 -18.62 4.68
CA PRO A 55 -16.47 -18.51 5.32
C PRO A 55 -17.44 -17.67 4.47
N ARG A 56 -18.73 -18.01 4.50
CA ARG A 56 -19.80 -17.23 3.83
C ARG A 56 -20.16 -15.99 4.63
N ALA A 57 -20.21 -16.12 5.95
CA ALA A 57 -20.41 -15.03 6.89
C ALA A 57 -19.61 -15.26 8.17
N VAL A 58 -19.20 -14.19 8.83
CA VAL A 58 -18.51 -14.21 10.12
C VAL A 58 -19.14 -13.15 11.01
N GLN A 59 -19.46 -13.48 12.26
CA GLN A 59 -19.89 -12.50 13.26
C GLN A 59 -18.97 -12.60 14.48
N LEU A 60 -18.45 -11.45 14.90
CA LEU A 60 -17.71 -11.35 16.15
C LEU A 60 -18.69 -10.87 17.23
N LEU A 61 -18.81 -11.63 18.32
CA LEU A 61 -19.69 -11.30 19.43
C LEU A 61 -18.88 -11.08 20.72
N GLY A 62 -19.32 -10.13 21.52
CA GLY A 62 -18.79 -9.86 22.85
C GLY A 62 -19.69 -10.47 23.91
N CYS A 63 -19.10 -11.21 24.85
CA CYS A 63 -19.83 -11.94 25.88
C CYS A 63 -20.13 -11.11 27.14
N GLY A 64 -19.62 -9.87 27.22
CA GLY A 64 -19.71 -9.07 28.44
C GLY A 64 -18.99 -9.76 29.61
N ASP A 65 -19.57 -9.70 30.80
CA ASP A 65 -19.01 -10.32 32.00
C ASP A 65 -19.40 -11.81 32.15
N ASP A 66 -20.12 -12.38 31.18
CA ASP A 66 -20.60 -13.77 31.23
C ASP A 66 -19.62 -14.72 30.55
N GLU A 67 -18.97 -15.58 31.34
CA GLU A 67 -18.07 -16.64 30.85
C GLU A 67 -18.79 -17.63 29.91
N GLY A 68 -20.11 -17.82 30.08
CA GLY A 68 -20.93 -18.70 29.26
C GLY A 68 -21.44 -18.04 27.96
N CYS A 69 -21.30 -16.72 27.84
CA CYS A 69 -21.73 -15.96 26.67
C CYS A 69 -23.21 -16.21 26.29
N ALA A 70 -24.10 -16.25 27.29
CA ALA A 70 -25.51 -16.56 27.11
C ALA A 70 -26.28 -15.45 26.37
N ASP A 71 -25.93 -14.19 26.63
CA ASP A 71 -26.51 -13.02 25.95
C ASP A 71 -25.42 -12.20 25.22
N PRO A 72 -24.90 -12.71 24.09
CA PRO A 72 -23.81 -12.06 23.39
C PRO A 72 -24.28 -10.79 22.67
N ALA A 73 -23.44 -9.76 22.63
CA ALA A 73 -23.67 -8.58 21.81
C ALA A 73 -22.93 -8.72 20.47
N LEU A 74 -23.62 -8.44 19.34
CA LEU A 74 -22.98 -8.40 18.03
C LEU A 74 -22.01 -7.22 17.97
N LEU A 75 -20.71 -7.50 17.86
CA LEU A 75 -19.68 -6.47 17.74
C LEU A 75 -19.49 -6.06 16.30
N GLN A 76 -19.19 -7.02 15.41
CA GLN A 76 -18.99 -6.80 13.98
C GLN A 76 -19.51 -8.00 13.19
N SER A 77 -19.76 -7.79 11.89
CA SER A 77 -20.12 -8.88 10.98
C SER A 77 -19.54 -8.68 9.58
N TYR A 78 -19.25 -9.79 8.92
CA TYR A 78 -18.86 -9.89 7.53
C TYR A 78 -19.84 -10.82 6.80
N GLY A 79 -20.27 -10.43 5.61
CA GLY A 79 -21.16 -11.23 4.77
C GLY A 79 -22.61 -11.31 5.30
N PRO A 80 -23.56 -11.79 4.48
CA PRO A 80 -24.93 -11.98 4.91
C PRO A 80 -25.06 -13.27 5.72
N CYS A 81 -25.19 -13.15 7.05
CA CYS A 81 -25.50 -14.28 7.91
C CYS A 81 -27.03 -14.51 7.92
N THR A 82 -27.50 -15.48 7.13
CA THR A 82 -28.96 -15.66 6.89
C THR A 82 -29.61 -16.79 7.67
N ASP A 83 -28.81 -17.65 8.31
CA ASP A 83 -29.33 -18.79 9.05
C ASP A 83 -29.92 -18.36 10.39
N ALA A 84 -30.90 -19.12 10.90
CA ALA A 84 -31.61 -18.79 12.14
C ALA A 84 -30.70 -18.77 13.40
N ALA A 85 -29.55 -19.44 13.33
CA ALA A 85 -28.55 -19.45 14.39
C ALA A 85 -27.61 -18.23 14.36
N CYS A 86 -27.69 -17.39 13.32
CA CYS A 86 -26.97 -16.12 13.27
C CYS A 86 -27.50 -15.16 14.33
N HIS A 87 -26.61 -14.34 14.89
CA HIS A 87 -27.00 -13.27 15.80
C HIS A 87 -27.69 -12.15 15.01
N ALA A 88 -28.88 -11.75 15.47
CA ALA A 88 -29.67 -10.70 14.85
C ALA A 88 -29.47 -9.37 15.59
N GLY A 89 -29.27 -8.29 14.82
CA GLY A 89 -29.15 -6.94 15.36
C GLY A 89 -28.12 -6.12 14.61
N PRO A 90 -28.02 -4.81 14.89
CA PRO A 90 -26.93 -3.99 14.39
C PRO A 90 -25.62 -4.34 15.11
N ALA A 91 -24.52 -4.28 14.37
CA ALA A 91 -23.18 -4.29 14.95
C ALA A 91 -23.00 -3.10 15.90
N THR A 92 -22.48 -3.35 17.10
CA THR A 92 -22.27 -2.33 18.14
C THR A 92 -20.94 -1.59 17.99
N LEU A 93 -19.94 -2.22 17.35
CA LEU A 93 -18.71 -1.53 16.99
C LEU A 93 -18.93 -0.62 15.79
N ASP A 94 -18.16 0.47 15.77
CA ASP A 94 -18.32 1.53 14.78
C ASP A 94 -18.10 1.00 13.35
N ALA A 95 -18.88 1.53 12.40
CA ALA A 95 -18.85 1.09 10.99
C ALA A 95 -17.49 1.36 10.32
N TRP A 96 -16.67 2.22 10.91
CA TRP A 96 -15.31 2.54 10.46
C TRP A 96 -14.29 1.43 10.74
N GLN A 97 -14.66 0.43 11.55
CA GLN A 97 -13.82 -0.70 11.94
C GLN A 97 -14.44 -2.03 11.50
N PRO A 98 -14.79 -2.20 10.20
CA PRO A 98 -15.51 -3.38 9.76
C PRO A 98 -14.65 -4.63 9.90
N LEU A 99 -15.28 -5.74 10.25
CA LEU A 99 -14.71 -7.06 10.03
C LEU A 99 -14.65 -7.30 8.52
N ASP A 100 -13.45 -7.38 7.96
CA ASP A 100 -13.23 -7.56 6.53
C ASP A 100 -12.55 -8.91 6.30
N CYS A 101 -12.95 -9.62 5.24
CA CYS A 101 -12.42 -10.95 4.92
C CYS A 101 -11.97 -11.06 3.46
N ALA A 102 -10.89 -11.80 3.23
CA ALA A 102 -10.48 -12.28 1.92
C ALA A 102 -10.04 -13.74 2.00
N GLY A 103 -10.71 -14.60 1.24
CA GLY A 103 -10.48 -16.05 1.31
C GLY A 103 -10.80 -16.58 2.70
N ASN A 104 -9.84 -17.26 3.31
CA ASN A 104 -9.96 -17.87 4.63
C ASN A 104 -9.38 -17.01 5.77
N ILE A 105 -9.15 -15.72 5.54
CA ILE A 105 -8.61 -14.79 6.53
C ILE A 105 -9.57 -13.62 6.70
N CYS A 106 -9.85 -13.26 7.95
CA CYS A 106 -10.56 -12.03 8.32
C CYS A 106 -9.71 -11.20 9.27
N MET A 107 -9.94 -9.89 9.26
CA MET A 107 -9.32 -8.96 10.20
C MET A 107 -10.35 -7.94 10.68
N VAL A 108 -10.29 -7.63 11.96
CA VAL A 108 -11.01 -6.51 12.56
C VAL A 108 -10.03 -5.66 13.36
N ALA A 109 -10.00 -4.36 13.06
CA ALA A 109 -9.27 -3.37 13.84
C ALA A 109 -10.22 -2.82 14.91
N MET A 110 -9.74 -2.69 16.14
CA MET A 110 -10.56 -2.33 17.29
C MET A 110 -9.84 -1.28 18.11
N SER A 111 -10.54 -0.23 18.53
CA SER A 111 -9.93 0.79 19.39
C SER A 111 -9.55 0.18 20.75
N PRO A 112 -8.31 0.38 21.26
CA PRO A 112 -7.90 -0.12 22.57
C PRO A 112 -8.73 0.49 23.73
N SER A 113 -9.41 1.62 23.49
CA SER A 113 -10.35 2.21 24.45
C SER A 113 -11.69 1.49 24.52
N ASN A 114 -11.96 0.52 23.64
CA ASN A 114 -13.24 -0.14 23.58
C ASN A 114 -13.37 -1.22 24.66
N ARG A 115 -14.28 -1.00 25.61
CA ARG A 115 -14.52 -1.93 26.72
C ARG A 115 -15.02 -3.30 26.26
N ALA A 116 -15.60 -3.41 25.07
CA ALA A 116 -16.00 -4.69 24.51
C ALA A 116 -14.82 -5.66 24.29
N LEU A 117 -13.58 -5.14 24.23
CA LEU A 117 -12.36 -5.96 24.14
C LEU A 117 -11.92 -6.56 25.46
N ALA A 118 -12.41 -6.03 26.59
CA ALA A 118 -12.08 -6.55 27.91
C ALA A 118 -12.86 -7.85 28.21
N SER A 119 -14.02 -8.03 27.58
CA SER A 119 -14.83 -9.24 27.70
C SER A 119 -14.33 -10.36 26.80
N PRO A 120 -14.58 -11.65 27.15
CA PRO A 120 -14.42 -12.77 26.23
C PRO A 120 -15.20 -12.52 24.94
N LEU A 121 -14.62 -12.94 23.81
CA LEU A 121 -15.26 -12.87 22.50
C LEU A 121 -15.54 -14.28 21.99
N THR A 122 -16.57 -14.41 21.17
CA THR A 122 -16.89 -15.63 20.43
C THR A 122 -17.05 -15.29 18.95
N VAL A 123 -16.71 -16.24 18.09
CA VAL A 123 -16.84 -16.11 16.65
C VAL A 123 -17.95 -17.03 16.18
N LEU A 124 -18.97 -16.47 15.52
CA LEU A 124 -19.91 -17.24 14.71
C LEU A 124 -19.43 -17.28 13.27
N VAL A 125 -19.43 -18.46 12.67
CA VAL A 125 -19.03 -18.66 11.27
C VAL A 125 -20.13 -19.40 10.54
N GLN A 126 -20.59 -18.86 9.42
CA GLN A 126 -21.45 -19.58 8.48
C GLN A 126 -20.59 -20.18 7.37
N SER A 127 -20.54 -21.50 7.30
CA SER A 127 -19.81 -22.27 6.29
C SER A 127 -20.76 -23.17 5.50
N GLU A 128 -20.23 -24.16 4.78
CA GLU A 128 -21.04 -25.21 4.15
C GLU A 128 -21.69 -26.16 5.17
N TRP A 129 -21.18 -26.22 6.40
CA TRP A 129 -21.71 -27.05 7.48
C TRP A 129 -22.74 -26.33 8.36
N GLY A 130 -23.16 -25.13 7.95
CA GLY A 130 -24.09 -24.29 8.69
C GLY A 130 -23.40 -23.24 9.56
N VAL A 131 -24.10 -22.74 10.57
CA VAL A 131 -23.56 -21.76 11.52
C VAL A 131 -22.96 -22.48 12.71
N GLN A 132 -21.71 -22.14 13.01
CA GLN A 132 -20.93 -22.74 14.08
C GLN A 132 -20.41 -21.65 15.00
N ARG A 133 -20.30 -21.97 16.29
CA ARG A 133 -19.91 -21.04 17.35
C ARG A 133 -18.66 -21.51 18.04
N SER A 134 -17.64 -20.64 18.11
CA SER A 134 -16.43 -20.93 18.87
C SER A 134 -16.69 -20.89 20.37
N GLN A 135 -15.85 -21.58 21.12
CA GLN A 135 -15.73 -21.31 22.54
C GLN A 135 -15.35 -19.82 22.77
N PRO A 136 -15.77 -19.23 23.90
CA PRO A 136 -15.32 -17.89 24.28
C PRO A 136 -13.82 -17.86 24.49
N ALA A 137 -13.15 -16.81 23.99
CA ALA A 137 -11.73 -16.58 24.18
C ALA A 137 -11.50 -15.10 24.54
N GLN A 138 -10.60 -14.85 25.48
CA GLN A 138 -10.25 -13.49 25.88
C GLN A 138 -9.01 -13.05 25.12
N LEU A 139 -9.00 -11.80 24.64
CA LEU A 139 -7.77 -11.27 24.04
C LEU A 139 -6.71 -11.11 25.12
N PRO A 140 -5.46 -11.54 24.87
CA PRO A 140 -4.38 -11.30 25.82
C PRO A 140 -4.21 -9.80 26.05
N TYR A 141 -3.70 -9.44 27.23
CA TYR A 141 -3.57 -8.06 27.69
C TYR A 141 -2.96 -7.16 26.58
N LEU A 142 -3.52 -5.96 26.40
CA LEU A 142 -3.33 -5.03 25.27
C LEU A 142 -1.89 -4.47 25.08
N GLU A 143 -0.85 -5.15 25.57
CA GLU A 143 0.54 -4.80 25.24
C GLU A 143 0.87 -5.11 23.78
N SER A 144 0.20 -6.12 23.19
CA SER A 144 0.25 -6.38 21.75
C SER A 144 -0.86 -5.65 21.01
N TYR A 145 -0.53 -5.11 19.83
CA TYR A 145 -1.49 -4.51 18.90
C TYR A 145 -2.03 -5.52 17.89
N ARG A 146 -1.54 -6.77 17.88
CA ARG A 146 -1.96 -7.81 16.92
C ARG A 146 -2.21 -9.13 17.62
N PHE A 147 -3.35 -9.73 17.32
CA PHE A 147 -3.82 -10.99 17.86
C PHE A 147 -4.22 -11.92 16.73
N TYR A 148 -3.95 -13.21 16.90
CA TYR A 148 -4.09 -14.22 15.86
C TYR A 148 -4.86 -15.41 16.39
N TRP A 149 -6.06 -15.62 15.86
CA TRP A 149 -6.90 -16.78 16.16
C TRP A 149 -7.01 -17.67 14.94
N GLN A 150 -6.67 -18.94 15.13
CA GLN A 150 -6.88 -19.99 14.14
C GLN A 150 -8.14 -20.76 14.51
N LEU A 151 -9.14 -20.71 13.64
CA LEU A 151 -10.40 -21.40 13.79
C LEU A 151 -10.42 -22.63 12.88
N THR A 152 -10.39 -23.80 13.50
CA THR A 152 -10.52 -25.07 12.79
C THR A 152 -11.98 -25.45 12.70
N LEU A 153 -12.54 -25.38 11.50
CA LEU A 153 -13.93 -25.73 11.22
C LEU A 153 -14.01 -27.25 11.01
N GLN A 154 -15.04 -27.86 11.59
CA GLN A 154 -15.36 -29.29 11.45
C GLN A 154 -16.87 -29.41 11.23
N PRO A 155 -17.43 -30.51 10.73
CA PRO A 155 -18.88 -30.65 10.59
C PRO A 155 -19.65 -30.44 11.91
N ASP A 156 -19.04 -30.82 13.03
CA ASP A 156 -19.71 -30.90 14.34
C ASP A 156 -19.50 -29.63 15.19
N GLY A 157 -18.63 -28.73 14.77
CA GLY A 157 -18.29 -27.53 15.53
C GLY A 157 -17.03 -26.82 15.02
N ILE A 158 -16.56 -25.87 15.81
CA ILE A 158 -15.39 -25.05 15.49
C ILE A 158 -14.50 -24.97 16.72
N THR A 159 -13.21 -25.17 16.55
CA THR A 159 -12.22 -25.02 17.64
C THR A 159 -11.37 -23.80 17.39
N LEU A 160 -11.38 -22.87 18.33
CA LEU A 160 -10.51 -21.69 18.33
C LEU A 160 -9.20 -22.00 19.05
N ASN A 161 -8.07 -21.76 18.37
CA ASN A 161 -6.74 -21.82 18.96
C ASN A 161 -6.06 -20.46 18.83
N GLU A 162 -5.52 -19.94 19.92
CA GLU A 162 -4.62 -18.79 19.89
C GLU A 162 -3.29 -19.23 19.31
N ASN A 163 -2.87 -18.60 18.22
CA ASN A 163 -1.63 -18.94 17.55
C ASN A 163 -0.83 -17.67 17.27
N PRO A 164 -0.02 -17.19 18.23
CA PRO A 164 0.77 -15.96 18.05
C PRO A 164 1.86 -16.11 16.99
N GLU A 165 2.25 -17.35 16.66
CA GLU A 165 3.18 -17.69 15.59
C GLU A 165 2.50 -17.86 14.24
N LEU A 166 1.18 -17.63 14.16
CA LEU A 166 0.45 -17.75 12.91
C LEU A 166 1.01 -16.73 11.93
N GLU A 167 1.84 -17.22 11.01
CA GLU A 167 2.17 -16.51 9.80
C GLU A 167 0.87 -16.37 9.03
N ILE A 168 0.18 -15.24 9.24
CA ILE A 168 -0.74 -14.77 8.23
C ILE A 168 0.15 -14.55 7.03
N PRO A 169 -0.08 -15.27 5.91
CA PRO A 169 0.66 -15.03 4.71
C PRO A 169 0.46 -13.55 4.41
N ASN A 170 1.49 -12.77 4.71
CA ASN A 170 1.53 -11.39 4.32
C ASN A 170 1.41 -11.51 2.80
N ALA A 171 0.32 -11.04 2.21
CA ALA A 171 0.18 -11.05 0.76
C ALA A 171 1.41 -10.34 0.13
N ASN A 172 2.00 -9.40 0.88
CA ASN A 172 3.24 -8.74 0.54
C ASN A 172 4.50 -9.44 1.07
N GLY A 173 4.43 -10.53 1.83
CA GLY A 173 5.59 -11.27 2.31
C GLY A 173 6.37 -11.81 1.12
N TRP A 174 5.72 -12.60 0.27
CA TRP A 174 6.33 -13.06 -0.97
C TRP A 174 6.69 -11.90 -1.90
N LEU A 175 5.79 -10.92 -2.07
CA LEU A 175 6.05 -9.78 -2.94
C LEU A 175 7.25 -8.97 -2.45
N SER A 176 7.36 -8.64 -1.16
CA SER A 176 8.45 -7.86 -0.57
C SER A 176 9.80 -8.56 -0.64
N HIS A 177 9.83 -9.88 -0.42
CA HIS A 177 11.07 -10.67 -0.52
C HIS A 177 11.55 -10.78 -1.97
N ASN A 178 10.63 -10.83 -2.94
CA ASN A 178 10.97 -10.95 -4.35
C ASN A 178 10.89 -9.62 -5.12
N LEU A 179 10.47 -8.52 -4.49
CA LEU A 179 10.17 -7.25 -5.14
C LEU A 179 11.40 -6.72 -5.87
N PHE A 180 12.55 -6.83 -5.23
CA PHE A 180 13.82 -6.42 -5.79
C PHE A 180 14.22 -7.29 -7.00
N SER A 181 14.04 -8.60 -6.91
CA SER A 181 14.32 -9.53 -8.00
C SER A 181 13.40 -9.28 -9.21
N PHE A 182 12.10 -9.07 -8.97
CA PHE A 182 11.14 -8.72 -10.02
C PHE A 182 11.43 -7.37 -10.62
N PHE A 183 11.75 -6.38 -9.80
CA PHE A 183 12.15 -5.06 -10.28
C PHE A 183 13.38 -5.13 -11.19
N ILE A 184 14.44 -5.84 -10.78
CA ILE A 184 15.63 -6.03 -11.62
C ILE A 184 15.26 -6.76 -12.91
N PHE A 185 14.51 -7.86 -12.82
CA PHE A 185 14.10 -8.65 -13.98
C PHE A 185 13.38 -7.78 -15.01
N THR A 186 12.38 -7.03 -14.55
CA THR A 186 11.61 -6.12 -15.37
C THR A 186 12.48 -5.03 -15.99
N VAL A 187 13.34 -4.37 -15.21
CA VAL A 187 14.27 -3.35 -15.75
C VAL A 187 15.16 -3.96 -16.84
N VAL A 188 15.69 -5.17 -16.65
CA VAL A 188 16.52 -5.83 -17.66
C VAL A 188 15.73 -6.12 -18.94
N VAL A 189 14.54 -6.71 -18.82
CA VAL A 189 13.66 -7.03 -19.95
C VAL A 189 13.31 -5.77 -20.75
N GLU A 190 12.92 -4.71 -20.07
CA GLU A 190 12.52 -3.45 -20.71
C GLU A 190 13.70 -2.76 -21.37
N MET A 191 14.87 -2.79 -20.75
CA MET A 191 16.10 -2.23 -21.35
C MET A 191 16.51 -2.99 -22.61
N LEU A 192 16.36 -4.31 -22.65
CA LEU A 192 16.58 -5.11 -23.85
C LEU A 192 15.56 -4.77 -24.95
N LEU A 193 14.28 -4.62 -24.58
CA LEU A 193 13.23 -4.23 -25.51
C LEU A 193 13.47 -2.83 -26.08
N VAL A 194 13.89 -1.88 -25.25
CA VAL A 194 14.21 -0.52 -25.69
C VAL A 194 15.44 -0.51 -26.58
N ALA A 195 16.49 -1.27 -26.23
CA ALA A 195 17.68 -1.37 -27.06
C ALA A 195 17.33 -1.89 -28.47
N THR A 196 16.51 -2.94 -28.54
CA THR A 196 16.04 -3.49 -29.83
C THR A 196 15.13 -2.51 -30.57
N TRP A 197 14.17 -1.88 -29.88
CA TRP A 197 13.30 -0.86 -30.47
C TRP A 197 14.09 0.32 -31.05
N LEU A 198 15.04 0.85 -30.29
CA LEU A 198 15.91 1.94 -30.72
C LEU A 198 16.79 1.50 -31.90
N ALA A 199 17.41 0.32 -31.84
CA ALA A 199 18.30 -0.16 -32.89
C ALA A 199 17.59 -0.40 -34.23
N PHE A 200 16.39 -0.99 -34.21
CA PHE A 200 15.72 -1.42 -35.44
C PHE A 200 14.70 -0.42 -35.98
N ILE A 201 13.95 0.23 -35.09
CA ILE A 201 12.80 1.09 -35.47
C ILE A 201 13.23 2.55 -35.54
N VAL A 202 13.87 3.06 -34.50
CA VAL A 202 14.20 4.51 -34.41
C VAL A 202 15.49 4.84 -35.14
N ARG A 203 16.49 3.95 -35.04
CA ARG A 203 17.84 4.09 -35.61
C ARG A 203 18.51 5.42 -35.22
N PRO A 204 18.64 5.73 -33.91
CA PRO A 204 19.27 6.96 -33.45
C PRO A 204 20.77 6.97 -33.78
N HIS A 205 21.39 8.16 -33.76
CA HIS A 205 22.85 8.24 -33.83
C HIS A 205 23.48 7.54 -32.61
N SER A 206 24.70 7.02 -32.74
CA SER A 206 25.34 6.19 -31.69
C SER A 206 25.40 6.84 -30.31
N GLY A 207 25.56 8.17 -30.24
CA GLY A 207 25.51 8.93 -28.99
C GLY A 207 24.12 9.04 -28.36
N ASP A 208 23.06 9.02 -29.17
CA ASP A 208 21.67 9.18 -28.72
C ASP A 208 21.10 7.87 -28.15
N LEU A 209 21.64 6.72 -28.55
CA LEU A 209 21.23 5.41 -28.01
C LEU A 209 21.38 5.34 -26.49
N ALA A 210 22.54 5.77 -25.98
CA ALA A 210 22.82 5.78 -24.55
C ALA A 210 21.85 6.68 -23.78
N TYR A 211 21.52 7.85 -24.34
CA TYR A 211 20.53 8.76 -23.74
C TYR A 211 19.12 8.16 -23.74
N GLY A 212 18.75 7.42 -24.77
CA GLY A 212 17.43 6.75 -24.83
C GLY A 212 17.28 5.67 -23.80
N LEU A 213 18.29 4.80 -23.71
CA LEU A 213 18.38 3.76 -22.70
C LEU A 213 18.35 4.37 -21.29
N LEU A 214 19.15 5.42 -21.05
CA LEU A 214 19.17 6.10 -19.75
C LEU A 214 17.81 6.76 -19.41
N SER A 215 17.14 7.36 -20.40
CA SER A 215 15.82 7.99 -20.20
C SER A 215 14.77 6.97 -19.79
N VAL A 216 14.78 5.79 -20.41
CA VAL A 216 13.86 4.70 -20.05
C VAL A 216 14.22 4.09 -18.71
N LEU A 217 15.51 3.86 -18.44
CA LEU A 217 15.95 3.39 -17.13
C LEU A 217 15.47 4.32 -16.01
N PHE A 218 15.59 5.64 -16.20
CA PHE A 218 15.07 6.61 -15.24
C PHE A 218 13.55 6.58 -15.14
N ALA A 219 12.83 6.43 -16.26
CA ALA A 219 11.39 6.28 -16.23
C ALA A 219 10.99 5.08 -15.36
N ASN A 220 11.63 3.93 -15.54
CA ASN A 220 11.35 2.69 -14.80
C ASN A 220 11.73 2.79 -13.31
N ILE A 221 12.90 3.36 -13.00
CA ILE A 221 13.33 3.56 -11.59
C ILE A 221 12.34 4.45 -10.83
N ILE A 222 11.65 5.37 -11.51
CA ILE A 222 10.67 6.26 -10.90
C ILE A 222 9.27 5.63 -10.90
N SER A 223 8.84 5.08 -12.03
CA SER A 223 7.48 4.58 -12.22
C SER A 223 7.20 3.36 -11.36
N TYR A 224 8.11 2.39 -11.29
CA TYR A 224 7.85 1.11 -10.61
C TYR A 224 7.66 1.28 -9.10
N PRO A 225 8.60 1.90 -8.35
CA PRO A 225 8.39 2.11 -6.92
C PRO A 225 7.14 2.94 -6.64
N LEU A 226 6.86 3.95 -7.47
CA LEU A 226 5.68 4.80 -7.30
C LEU A 226 4.39 4.02 -7.55
N THR A 227 4.34 3.22 -8.60
CA THR A 227 3.16 2.42 -9.00
C THR A 227 2.90 1.33 -7.98
N TRP A 228 3.93 0.57 -7.60
CA TRP A 228 3.76 -0.51 -6.65
C TRP A 228 3.51 0.01 -5.24
N ALA A 229 4.16 1.09 -4.81
CA ALA A 229 3.76 1.77 -3.58
C ALA A 229 2.28 2.15 -3.71
N LEU A 230 1.90 2.93 -4.73
CA LEU A 230 0.52 3.35 -4.98
C LEU A 230 -0.51 2.23 -4.78
N TRP A 231 -0.41 1.18 -5.58
CA TRP A 231 -1.47 0.19 -5.63
C TRP A 231 -1.35 -0.86 -4.53
N ALA A 232 -0.15 -1.17 -4.05
CA ALA A 232 0.02 -2.03 -2.88
C ALA A 232 -0.70 -1.42 -1.68
N SER A 233 -0.60 -0.12 -1.41
CA SER A 233 -1.38 0.47 -0.30
C SER A 233 -2.89 0.32 -0.42
N LEU A 234 -3.41 0.20 -1.63
CA LEU A 234 -4.85 0.13 -1.83
C LEU A 234 -5.36 -1.32 -1.66
N LEU A 235 -4.46 -2.31 -1.54
CA LEU A 235 -4.81 -3.69 -1.24
C LEU A 235 -5.53 -3.81 0.09
N ARG A 236 -6.33 -4.87 0.23
CA ARG A 236 -6.99 -5.21 1.51
C ARG A 236 -5.93 -5.57 2.55
N PHE A 237 -6.21 -5.25 3.80
CA PHE A 237 -5.36 -5.56 4.95
C PHE A 237 -3.99 -4.87 5.03
N GLU A 238 -3.67 -3.95 4.12
CA GLU A 238 -2.51 -3.09 4.30
C GLU A 238 -2.64 -2.20 5.53
N ASP A 239 -1.51 -2.06 6.24
CA ASP A 239 -1.34 -1.13 7.35
C ASP A 239 -1.80 0.26 6.91
N GLN A 240 -2.74 0.83 7.67
CA GLN A 240 -3.28 2.16 7.38
C GLN A 240 -2.16 3.21 7.27
N SER A 241 -1.08 3.04 8.04
CA SER A 241 0.10 3.89 7.98
C SER A 241 0.75 3.89 6.61
N PHE A 242 0.83 2.71 5.97
CA PHE A 242 1.34 2.54 4.61
C PHE A 242 0.39 3.17 3.58
N ARG A 243 -0.94 3.05 3.78
CA ARG A 243 -1.91 3.71 2.90
C ARG A 243 -1.82 5.22 2.92
N ARG A 244 -1.70 5.78 4.12
CA ARG A 244 -1.54 7.23 4.30
C ARG A 244 -0.22 7.73 3.72
N PHE A 245 0.87 6.98 3.93
CA PHE A 245 2.18 7.26 3.33
C PHE A 245 2.03 7.46 1.82
N ILE A 246 1.27 6.58 1.19
CA ILE A 246 1.22 6.47 -0.24
C ILE A 246 0.26 7.49 -0.86
N LEU A 247 -0.92 7.70 -0.27
CA LEU A 247 -1.84 8.77 -0.71
C LEU A 247 -1.14 10.14 -0.73
N VAL A 248 -0.35 10.39 0.31
CA VAL A 248 0.54 11.54 0.37
C VAL A 248 1.53 11.55 -0.78
N THR A 249 2.23 10.43 -0.98
CA THR A 249 3.28 10.32 -2.00
C THR A 249 2.71 10.57 -3.40
N ILE A 250 1.48 10.12 -3.68
CA ILE A 250 0.75 10.47 -4.90
C ILE A 250 0.51 11.98 -4.96
N GLY A 251 -0.07 12.57 -3.92
CA GLY A 251 -0.41 14.00 -3.91
C GLY A 251 0.82 14.86 -4.18
N VAL A 252 1.94 14.51 -3.55
CA VAL A 252 3.25 15.11 -3.77
C VAL A 252 3.75 14.89 -5.20
N SER A 253 3.62 13.67 -5.73
CA SER A 253 4.03 13.33 -7.11
C SER A 253 3.18 14.03 -8.17
N LEU A 254 1.88 14.25 -7.93
CA LEU A 254 0.99 15.01 -8.80
C LEU A 254 1.34 16.50 -8.78
N LEU A 255 1.53 17.07 -7.59
CA LEU A 255 2.00 18.45 -7.43
C LEU A 255 3.36 18.65 -8.12
N TYR A 256 4.24 17.66 -8.03
CA TYR A 256 5.53 17.65 -8.73
C TYR A 256 5.39 17.60 -10.23
N THR A 257 4.57 16.69 -10.75
CA THR A 257 4.32 16.56 -12.17
C THR A 257 3.75 17.86 -12.72
N ALA A 258 2.75 18.44 -12.05
CA ALA A 258 2.21 19.74 -12.41
C ALA A 258 3.29 20.83 -12.38
N TYR A 259 4.08 20.89 -11.30
CA TYR A 259 5.17 21.83 -11.16
C TYR A 259 6.22 21.69 -12.28
N LEU A 260 6.61 20.47 -12.63
CA LEU A 260 7.54 20.19 -13.74
C LEU A 260 6.97 20.64 -15.08
N LEU A 261 5.68 20.43 -15.32
CA LEU A 261 5.02 20.90 -16.53
C LEU A 261 5.06 22.44 -16.64
N PHE A 262 4.82 23.15 -15.54
CA PHE A 262 4.94 24.62 -15.48
C PHE A 262 6.38 25.10 -15.56
N ALA A 263 7.31 24.40 -14.91
CA ALA A 263 8.75 24.65 -14.93
C ALA A 263 9.35 24.55 -16.33
N ASN A 264 8.84 23.61 -17.13
CA ASN A 264 9.34 23.37 -18.47
C ASN A 264 9.08 24.54 -19.42
N GLN A 265 8.18 25.46 -19.05
CA GLN A 265 7.96 26.71 -19.78
C GLN A 265 9.03 27.78 -19.49
N ARG A 266 9.94 27.56 -18.53
CA ARG A 266 10.95 28.53 -18.09
C ARG A 266 12.31 28.34 -18.80
N PRO A 267 13.14 29.41 -18.89
CA PRO A 267 14.45 29.36 -19.55
C PRO A 267 15.43 28.35 -18.92
N ARG A 268 16.36 27.85 -19.76
CA ARG A 268 17.22 26.68 -19.51
C ARG A 268 17.98 26.67 -18.16
N LYS A 269 18.47 27.83 -17.69
CA LYS A 269 19.15 27.96 -16.38
C LYS A 269 18.20 27.86 -15.19
N ALA A 270 17.00 28.43 -15.28
CA ALA A 270 15.98 28.31 -14.24
C ALA A 270 15.51 26.85 -14.13
N ARG A 271 15.35 26.18 -15.27
CA ARG A 271 14.98 24.76 -15.36
C ARG A 271 15.94 23.84 -14.59
N ARG A 272 17.26 24.02 -14.74
CA ARG A 272 18.27 23.18 -14.05
C ARG A 272 18.22 23.31 -12.52
N ASN A 273 18.14 24.53 -12.01
CA ASN A 273 18.07 24.76 -10.56
C ASN A 273 16.74 24.28 -9.98
N LEU A 274 15.67 24.35 -10.78
CA LEU A 274 14.37 23.80 -10.43
C LEU A 274 14.39 22.28 -10.32
N TRP A 275 15.02 21.59 -11.28
CA TRP A 275 15.19 20.15 -11.24
C TRP A 275 15.90 19.69 -9.96
N ILE A 276 17.01 20.34 -9.60
CA ILE A 276 17.75 20.02 -8.37
C ILE A 276 16.88 20.26 -7.13
N ALA A 277 16.19 21.41 -7.05
CA ALA A 277 15.32 21.72 -5.93
C ALA A 277 14.16 20.72 -5.82
N ALA A 278 13.60 20.29 -6.94
CA ALA A 278 12.45 19.42 -6.96
C ALA A 278 12.85 17.96 -6.67
N VAL A 279 14.00 17.47 -7.14
CA VAL A 279 14.54 16.14 -6.76
C VAL A 279 14.85 16.05 -5.26
N VAL A 280 15.30 17.14 -4.63
CA VAL A 280 15.67 17.16 -3.20
C VAL A 280 14.48 17.45 -2.28
N MET A 281 13.62 18.41 -2.62
CA MET A 281 12.50 18.83 -1.75
C MET A 281 11.32 17.88 -1.80
N LEU A 282 11.15 17.10 -2.87
CA LEU A 282 10.02 16.17 -2.96
C LEU A 282 10.08 15.01 -1.98
N PRO A 283 11.19 14.27 -1.89
CA PRO A 283 11.31 13.19 -0.93
C PRO A 283 11.07 13.72 0.49
N VAL A 284 11.58 14.92 0.77
CA VAL A 284 11.37 15.61 2.05
C VAL A 284 9.90 15.95 2.29
N LEU A 285 9.19 16.49 1.29
CA LEU A 285 7.76 16.82 1.40
C LEU A 285 6.88 15.57 1.51
N ALA A 286 7.21 14.51 0.76
CA ALA A 286 6.56 13.21 0.83
C ALA A 286 6.74 12.62 2.23
N ILE A 287 7.97 12.48 2.72
CA ILE A 287 8.27 12.01 4.09
C ILE A 287 7.54 12.87 5.15
N PHE A 288 7.50 14.18 4.97
CA PHE A 288 6.82 15.07 5.91
C PHE A 288 5.31 14.80 5.97
N LEU A 289 4.66 14.77 4.81
CA LEU A 289 3.22 14.53 4.75
C LEU A 289 2.90 13.10 5.19
N VAL A 290 3.77 12.12 4.91
CA VAL A 290 3.65 10.75 5.38
C VAL A 290 3.56 10.75 6.90
N ILE A 291 4.51 11.41 7.57
CA ILE A 291 4.51 11.54 9.02
C ILE A 291 3.20 12.23 9.46
N MET A 292 2.85 13.38 8.89
CA MET A 292 1.62 14.10 9.27
C MET A 292 0.34 13.26 9.16
N PHE A 293 0.20 12.44 8.11
CA PHE A 293 -1.00 11.66 7.87
C PHE A 293 -0.97 10.29 8.56
N SER A 294 0.16 9.58 8.57
CA SER A 294 0.30 8.29 9.29
C SER A 294 -0.02 8.45 10.78
N PHE A 295 0.20 9.62 11.36
CA PHE A 295 -0.04 9.88 12.79
C PHE A 295 -1.35 10.64 13.11
N GLY A 296 -2.16 11.03 12.11
CA GLY A 296 -3.48 11.65 12.35
C GLY A 296 -4.57 10.59 12.57
N SER A 297 -5.54 10.81 13.46
CA SER A 297 -6.64 9.86 13.75
C SER A 297 -7.74 9.81 12.66
N ILE A 298 -7.46 10.26 11.44
CA ILE A 298 -8.45 10.23 10.36
C ILE A 298 -8.39 8.84 9.74
N ASP A 299 -9.16 7.92 10.30
CA ASP A 299 -9.34 6.57 9.78
C ASP A 299 -10.23 6.63 8.54
N ILE A 300 -9.59 6.70 7.36
CA ILE A 300 -10.30 6.52 6.10
C ILE A 300 -10.42 5.01 5.86
N ALA A 301 -11.53 4.43 6.30
CA ALA A 301 -11.88 3.04 6.04
C ALA A 301 -12.23 2.84 4.54
N LEU A 302 -11.21 2.80 3.68
CA LEU A 302 -11.37 2.37 2.31
C LEU A 302 -11.43 0.84 2.30
N ARG A 303 -12.58 0.28 1.91
CA ARG A 303 -12.69 -1.12 1.49
C ARG A 303 -11.64 -1.31 0.39
N GLY A 304 -10.53 -1.94 0.71
CA GLY A 304 -9.39 -2.07 -0.20
C GLY A 304 -9.83 -2.64 -1.55
N ILE A 305 -9.15 -2.26 -2.62
CA ILE A 305 -9.41 -2.84 -3.93
C ILE A 305 -8.93 -4.30 -3.92
N SER A 306 -9.62 -5.16 -4.68
CA SER A 306 -9.14 -6.53 -4.88
C SER A 306 -7.79 -6.51 -5.60
N GLU A 307 -6.93 -7.50 -5.34
CA GLU A 307 -5.63 -7.68 -5.99
C GLU A 307 -5.71 -7.59 -7.52
N GLY A 308 -6.70 -8.23 -8.15
CA GLY A 308 -6.87 -8.18 -9.60
C GLY A 308 -7.08 -6.75 -10.14
N TRP A 309 -7.92 -5.95 -9.48
CA TRP A 309 -8.10 -4.53 -9.81
C TRP A 309 -6.84 -3.70 -9.53
N ALA A 310 -6.12 -3.99 -8.43
CA ALA A 310 -4.86 -3.31 -8.12
C ALA A 310 -3.83 -3.52 -9.21
N ILE A 311 -3.68 -4.75 -9.71
CA ILE A 311 -2.78 -5.09 -10.82
C ILE A 311 -3.18 -4.31 -12.08
N VAL A 312 -4.45 -4.37 -12.48
CA VAL A 312 -4.92 -3.68 -13.70
C VAL A 312 -4.68 -2.17 -13.63
N LEU A 313 -4.98 -1.56 -12.48
CA LEU A 313 -4.80 -0.12 -12.29
C LEU A 313 -3.31 0.27 -12.17
N ALA A 314 -2.49 -0.60 -11.59
CA ALA A 314 -1.04 -0.46 -11.55
C ALA A 314 -0.44 -0.45 -12.95
N GLU A 315 -0.75 -1.44 -13.77
CA GLU A 315 -0.27 -1.55 -15.15
C GLU A 315 -0.70 -0.34 -15.98
N LEU A 316 -1.97 0.07 -15.89
CA LEU A 316 -2.47 1.24 -16.60
C LEU A 316 -1.74 2.53 -16.17
N PHE A 317 -1.53 2.70 -14.88
CA PHE A 317 -0.81 3.85 -14.34
C PHE A 317 0.66 3.86 -14.77
N ALA A 318 1.35 2.71 -14.69
CA ALA A 318 2.73 2.55 -15.15
C ALA A 318 2.87 2.93 -16.63
N ILE A 319 2.01 2.39 -17.49
CA ILE A 319 1.99 2.70 -18.93
C ILE A 319 1.82 4.21 -19.18
N LEU A 320 0.90 4.84 -18.46
CA LEU A 320 0.61 6.26 -18.64
C LEU A 320 1.78 7.15 -18.17
N LEU A 321 2.34 6.83 -17.01
CA LEU A 321 3.43 7.57 -16.39
C LEU A 321 4.74 7.40 -17.17
N GLU A 322 5.11 6.17 -17.50
CA GLU A 322 6.32 5.84 -18.26
C GLU A 322 6.28 6.42 -19.65
N GLY A 323 5.19 6.25 -20.41
CA GLY A 323 5.05 6.86 -21.72
C GLY A 323 5.22 8.39 -21.67
N GLY A 324 4.68 9.03 -20.62
CA GLY A 324 4.87 10.45 -20.35
C GLY A 324 6.32 10.84 -20.03
N LEU A 325 6.98 10.09 -19.13
CA LEU A 325 8.37 10.32 -18.72
C LEU A 325 9.35 10.08 -19.88
N ILE A 326 9.19 8.98 -20.61
CA ILE A 326 9.97 8.64 -21.80
C ILE A 326 9.85 9.77 -22.82
N TYR A 327 8.64 10.21 -23.14
CA TYR A 327 8.44 11.34 -24.05
C TYR A 327 9.14 12.61 -23.55
N ALA A 328 8.95 12.98 -22.28
CA ALA A 328 9.52 14.20 -21.71
C ALA A 328 11.06 14.19 -21.68
N LEU A 329 11.67 13.07 -21.29
CA LEU A 329 13.12 12.91 -21.13
C LEU A 329 13.85 12.75 -22.46
N SER A 330 13.24 12.06 -23.43
CA SER A 330 13.85 11.77 -24.74
C SER A 330 13.63 12.85 -25.79
N ARG A 331 12.62 13.72 -25.63
CA ARG A 331 12.30 14.78 -26.60
C ARG A 331 13.50 15.67 -27.00
N PRO A 332 14.43 16.04 -26.08
CA PRO A 332 15.59 16.86 -26.45
C PRO A 332 16.60 16.18 -27.37
N THR A 333 16.67 14.84 -27.38
CA THR A 333 17.70 14.06 -28.06
C THR A 333 17.10 13.22 -29.19
N ILE A 334 16.33 12.19 -28.84
CA ILE A 334 15.80 11.17 -29.77
C ILE A 334 14.55 11.66 -30.50
N ARG A 335 13.89 12.71 -29.99
CA ARG A 335 12.66 13.28 -30.55
C ARG A 335 11.53 12.25 -30.71
N PHE A 336 11.35 11.36 -29.73
CA PHE A 336 10.20 10.46 -29.73
C PHE A 336 8.89 11.25 -29.91
N THR A 337 8.04 10.79 -30.81
CA THR A 337 6.66 11.23 -30.84
C THR A 337 5.93 10.69 -29.61
N LEU A 338 4.90 11.40 -29.15
CA LEU A 338 4.09 10.94 -28.02
C LEU A 338 3.53 9.52 -28.25
N LYS A 339 3.10 9.23 -29.48
CA LYS A 339 2.60 7.91 -29.88
C LYS A 339 3.67 6.82 -29.75
N GLN A 340 4.91 7.09 -30.16
CA GLN A 340 6.01 6.14 -30.03
C GLN A 340 6.39 5.89 -28.58
N ALA A 341 6.39 6.93 -27.74
CA ALA A 341 6.70 6.77 -26.32
C ALA A 341 5.66 5.90 -25.59
N TYR A 342 4.36 6.12 -25.85
CA TYR A 342 3.31 5.26 -25.29
C TYR A 342 3.32 3.85 -25.89
N ALA A 343 3.55 3.70 -27.20
CA ALA A 343 3.66 2.37 -27.81
C ALA A 343 4.83 1.58 -27.22
N LEU A 344 5.97 2.24 -26.99
CA LEU A 344 7.13 1.62 -26.33
C LEU A 344 6.79 1.22 -24.89
N SER A 345 6.15 2.09 -24.12
CA SER A 345 5.74 1.78 -22.74
C SER A 345 4.74 0.62 -22.65
N VAL A 346 3.74 0.56 -23.52
CA VAL A 346 2.84 -0.61 -23.62
C VAL A 346 3.63 -1.88 -23.94
N ALA A 347 4.54 -1.82 -24.93
CA ALA A 347 5.32 -2.98 -25.32
C ALA A 347 6.24 -3.46 -24.18
N MET A 348 6.83 -2.53 -23.43
CA MET A 348 7.66 -2.82 -22.24
C MET A 348 6.86 -3.56 -21.17
N ASN A 349 5.73 -2.99 -20.71
CA ASN A 349 4.91 -3.59 -19.66
C ASN A 349 4.35 -4.97 -20.10
N VAL A 350 3.89 -5.09 -21.34
CA VAL A 350 3.41 -6.39 -21.88
C VAL A 350 4.55 -7.42 -21.93
N ALA A 351 5.75 -7.03 -22.36
CA ALA A 351 6.90 -7.94 -22.41
C ALA A 351 7.32 -8.37 -21.00
N SER A 352 7.43 -7.44 -20.06
CA SER A 352 7.73 -7.71 -18.65
C SER A 352 6.70 -8.64 -18.02
N PHE A 353 5.41 -8.41 -18.26
CA PHE A 353 4.33 -9.27 -17.76
C PHE A 353 4.41 -10.70 -18.33
N VAL A 354 4.52 -10.83 -19.67
CA VAL A 354 4.55 -12.14 -20.33
C VAL A 354 5.80 -12.92 -19.93
N LEU A 355 6.98 -12.28 -19.94
CA LEU A 355 8.23 -12.94 -19.57
C LEU A 355 8.28 -13.22 -18.07
N GLY A 356 7.71 -12.34 -17.24
CA GLY A 356 7.60 -12.58 -15.81
C GLY A 356 6.77 -13.83 -15.51
N ARG A 357 5.63 -13.99 -16.17
CA ARG A 357 4.79 -15.20 -16.06
C ARG A 357 5.49 -16.48 -16.51
N LEU A 358 6.44 -16.40 -17.44
CA LEU A 358 7.15 -17.56 -17.98
C LEU A 358 8.37 -17.96 -17.14
N PHE A 359 9.09 -16.98 -16.57
CA PHE A 359 10.41 -17.21 -15.98
C PHE A 359 10.44 -17.07 -14.46
N LEU A 360 9.45 -16.44 -13.85
CA LEU A 360 9.40 -16.24 -12.41
C LEU A 360 8.46 -17.27 -11.77
N PRO A 361 8.84 -17.88 -10.63
CA PRO A 361 7.95 -18.78 -9.91
C PRO A 361 6.69 -18.01 -9.49
N GLY A 362 5.52 -18.62 -9.68
CA GLY A 362 4.23 -18.06 -9.31
C GLY A 362 3.87 -18.29 -7.85
#